data_AF-A0AA44IXL3-F1
#
_entry.id   AF-A0AA44IXL3-F1
#
_cell.length_a   1.000
_cell.length_b   1.000
_cell.length_c   1.000
_cell.angle_alpha   90.00
_cell.angle_beta   90.00
_cell.angle_gamma   90.00
#
_symmetry.space_group_name_H-M   'P 1'
#
loop_
_entity.id
_entity.type
_entity.pdbx_description
1 polymer ?
#
loop_
_entity_poly.entity_id
_entity_poly.type
_entity_poly.pdbx_seq_one_letter_code
_entity_poly.pdbx_strand_id
1 'polypeptide(L)' 'MPGTNEGMILRAAMDEIVAHGLDVARIDTIARRAESNKRMIYHHFGDKEGLYLQVLDRAFEKMRTWWSFR' A
#
# COMPACT_ATOMS: atom_id res chain seq x y z
N MET A 1 11.66 11.25 -10.12
CA MET A 1 10.36 11.74 -9.60
C MET A 1 10.31 11.39 -8.13
N PRO A 2 10.06 12.33 -7.21
CA PRO A 2 9.72 11.94 -5.84
C PRO A 2 8.49 11.03 -5.97
N GLY A 3 8.56 9.82 -5.41
CA GLY A 3 7.45 8.87 -5.49
C GLY A 3 6.17 9.58 -5.04
N THR A 4 5.12 9.52 -5.86
CA THR A 4 3.83 10.14 -5.55
C THR A 4 3.37 9.71 -4.15
N ASN A 5 2.58 10.55 -3.48
CA ASN A 5 1.98 10.26 -2.16
C ASN A 5 1.43 8.81 -2.10
N GLU A 6 0.80 8.35 -3.18
CA GLU A 6 0.31 6.97 -3.35
C GLU A 6 1.39 5.89 -3.22
N GLY A 7 2.54 6.06 -3.86
CA GLY A 7 3.64 5.09 -3.80
C GLY A 7 4.22 4.95 -2.39
N MET A 8 4.30 6.06 -1.64
CA MET A 8 4.72 6.03 -0.23
C MET A 8 3.68 5.34 0.65
N ILE A 9 2.38 5.62 0.42
CA ILE A 9 1.28 4.97 1.13
C ILE A 9 1.29 3.45 0.87
N LEU A 10 1.43 3.01 -0.38
CA LEU A 10 1.47 1.60 -0.74
C LEU A 10 2.66 0.88 -0.11
N ARG A 11 3.84 1.51 -0.07
CA ARG A 11 5.01 0.96 0.61
C ARG A 11 4.78 0.82 2.11
N ALA A 12 4.30 1.88 2.76
CA ALA A 12 4.02 1.87 4.19
C ALA A 12 2.94 0.84 4.57
N ALA A 13 1.90 0.70 3.73
CA ALA A 13 0.84 -0.28 3.91
C ALA A 13 1.36 -1.72 3.75
N MET A 14 2.19 -1.98 2.74
CA MET A 14 2.88 -3.27 2.59
C MET A 14 3.70 -3.62 3.83
N ASP A 15 4.53 -2.70 4.31
CA ASP A 15 5.38 -2.92 5.48
C ASP A 15 4.55 -3.19 6.75
N GLU A 16 3.43 -2.50 6.93
CA GLU A 16 2.50 -2.73 8.04
C GLU A 16 1.82 -4.10 7.96
N ILE A 17 1.35 -4.50 6.78
CA ILE A 17 0.66 -5.77 6.55
C ILE A 17 1.63 -6.94 6.75
N VAL A 18 2.87 -6.84 6.25
CA VAL A 18 3.89 -7.87 6.44
C VAL A 18 4.27 -8.02 7.92
N ALA A 19 4.34 -6.92 8.66
CA ALA A 19 4.76 -6.94 10.06
C ALA A 19 3.65 -7.43 11.03
N HIS A 20 2.38 -7.14 10.72
CA HIS A 20 1.28 -7.30 11.68
C HIS A 20 0.11 -8.14 11.17
N GLY A 21 0.08 -8.50 9.89
CA GLY A 21 -1.06 -9.13 9.25
C GLY A 21 -2.14 -8.12 8.80
N LEU A 22 -3.01 -8.57 7.90
CA LEU A 22 -4.02 -7.74 7.22
C LEU A 22 -5.03 -7.10 8.18
N ASP A 23 -5.47 -7.86 9.18
CA ASP A 23 -6.55 -7.46 10.10
C ASP A 23 -6.09 -6.41 11.12
N VAL A 24 -4.81 -6.44 11.48
CA VAL A 24 -4.24 -5.58 12.53
C VAL A 24 -3.69 -4.28 11.96
N ALA A 25 -3.40 -4.21 10.65
CA ALA A 25 -2.84 -3.03 10.01
C ALA A 25 -3.74 -1.80 10.19
N ARG A 26 -3.13 -0.73 10.73
CA ARG A 26 -3.83 0.51 11.10
C ARG A 26 -3.54 1.62 10.10
N ILE A 27 -4.60 2.25 9.57
CA ILE A 27 -4.50 3.40 8.66
C ILE A 27 -3.70 4.55 9.29
N ASP A 28 -3.79 4.76 10.61
CA ASP A 28 -2.98 5.77 11.32
C ASP A 28 -1.48 5.50 11.22
N THR A 29 -1.05 4.25 11.41
CA THR A 29 0.37 3.87 11.32
C THR A 29 0.87 4.08 9.89
N ILE A 30 0.06 3.67 8.91
CA ILE A 30 0.35 3.81 7.48
C ILE A 30 0.50 5.29 7.12
N ALA A 31 -0.45 6.14 7.52
CA ALA A 31 -0.40 7.58 7.30
C ALA A 31 0.88 8.21 7.86
N ARG A 32 1.22 7.88 9.10
CA ARG A 32 2.43 8.38 9.75
C ARG A 32 3.71 7.94 9.02
N ARG A 33 3.79 6.67 8.62
CA ARG A 33 4.96 6.11 7.91
C ARG A 33 5.10 6.65 6.48
N ALA A 34 3.98 6.99 5.85
CA ALA A 34 3.95 7.55 4.50
C ALA A 34 4.09 9.07 4.46
N GLU A 35 4.31 9.73 5.60
CA GLU A 35 4.31 11.20 5.74
C GLU A 35 3.03 11.83 5.15
N SER A 36 1.90 11.16 5.36
CA SER A 36 0.58 11.50 4.81
C SER A 36 -0.47 11.59 5.91
N ASN A 37 -1.73 11.72 5.52
CA ASN A 37 -2.85 11.72 6.46
C ASN A 37 -3.99 10.81 5.97
N LYS A 38 -4.89 10.43 6.89
CA LYS A 38 -6.04 9.56 6.61
C LYS A 38 -6.88 10.03 5.43
N ARG A 39 -7.13 11.34 5.34
CA ARG A 39 -7.95 11.93 4.28
C ARG A 39 -7.33 11.67 2.91
N MET A 40 -6.01 11.83 2.78
CA MET A 40 -5.31 11.57 1.53
C MET A 40 -5.29 10.08 1.19
N ILE A 41 -5.13 9.20 2.18
CA ILE A 41 -5.24 7.74 1.94
C ILE A 41 -6.62 7.41 1.36
N TYR A 42 -7.70 7.84 1.99
CA TYR A 42 -9.04 7.57 1.47
C TYR A 42 -9.33 8.29 0.14
N HIS A 43 -8.72 9.45 -0.12
CA HIS A 43 -8.81 10.09 -1.42
C HIS A 43 -8.22 9.24 -2.54
N HIS A 44 -7.07 8.60 -2.29
CA HIS A 44 -6.37 7.78 -3.29
C HIS A 44 -6.95 6.36 -3.42
N PHE A 45 -7.43 5.78 -2.32
CA PHE A 45 -7.77 4.36 -2.24
C PHE A 45 -9.25 4.08 -1.92
N GLY A 46 -10.06 5.12 -1.69
CA GLY A 46 -11.47 5.02 -1.33
C GLY A 46 -11.67 4.62 0.12
N ASP A 47 -11.32 3.38 0.44
CA ASP A 47 -11.48 2.76 1.76
C ASP A 47 -10.29 1.86 2.12
N LYS A 48 -10.43 1.11 3.22
CA LYS A 48 -9.39 0.20 3.70
C LYS A 48 -9.22 -1.02 2.79
N GLU A 49 -10.31 -1.53 2.21
CA GLU A 49 -10.27 -2.69 1.32
C GLU A 49 -9.64 -2.32 -0.02
N GLY A 50 -9.98 -1.15 -0.59
CA GLY A 50 -9.38 -0.61 -1.80
C GLY A 50 -7.87 -0.39 -1.66
N LEU A 51 -7.40 0.11 -0.51
CA LEU A 51 -5.97 0.19 -0.22
C LEU A 51 -5.32 -1.20 -0.25
N TYR A 52 -5.96 -2.19 0.38
CA TYR A 52 -5.41 -3.55 0.46
C TYR A 52 -5.36 -4.25 -0.88
N LEU A 53 -6.40 -4.11 -1.72
CA LEU A 53 -6.40 -4.62 -3.08
C LEU A 53 -5.23 -4.04 -3.88
N GLN A 54 -4.99 -2.74 -3.80
CA GLN A 54 -3.86 -2.12 -4.49
C GLN A 54 -2.50 -2.57 -3.96
N VAL A 55 -2.37 -2.82 -2.65
CA VAL A 55 -1.14 -3.40 -2.08
C VAL A 55 -0.89 -4.81 -2.64
N LEU A 56 -1.93 -5.65 -2.74
CA LEU A 56 -1.83 -6.99 -3.30
C LEU A 56 -1.49 -6.94 -4.79
N ASP A 57 -2.17 -6.10 -5.58
CA ASP A 57 -1.87 -5.90 -6.99
C ASP A 57 -0.42 -5.49 -7.20
N ARG A 58 0.09 -4.56 -6.38
CA ARG A 58 1.49 -4.13 -6.39
C ARG A 58 2.47 -5.27 -6.09
N ALA A 59 2.11 -6.19 -5.19
CA ALA A 59 2.92 -7.39 -4.92
C ALA A 59 2.91 -8.34 -6.13
N PHE A 60 1.76 -8.55 -6.75
CA PHE A 60 1.60 -9.45 -7.89
C PHE A 60 2.18 -8.89 -9.20
N GLU A 61 2.22 -7.58 -9.40
CA GLU A 61 2.93 -6.96 -10.54
C GLU A 61 4.40 -7.35 -10.59
N LYS A 62 5.06 -7.43 -9.43
CA LYS A 62 6.46 -7.90 -9.33
C LYS A 62 6.61 -9.37 -9.70
N MET A 63 5.59 -10.19 -9.42
CA MET A 63 5.58 -11.60 -9.81
C MET A 63 5.28 -11.78 -11.30
N ARG A 64 4.37 -10.97 -11.87
CA ARG A 64 4.01 -10.99 -13.29
C ARG A 64 5.17 -10.62 -14.21
N THR A 65 6.00 -9.67 -13.78
CA THR A 65 7.24 -9.32 -14.50
C THR A 65 8.28 -10.45 -14.43
N TRP A 66 8.26 -11.27 -13.39
CA TRP A 66 9.08 -12.48 -13.28
C TRP A 66 8.60 -13.62 -14.21
N TRP A 67 7.29 -13.78 -14.38
CA TRP A 67 6.72 -14.87 -15.18
C TRP A 67 6.77 -14.63 -16.70
N SER A 68 7.00 -13.39 -17.15
CA SER A 68 7.16 -13.06 -18.57
C SER A 68 8.56 -13.38 -19.13
N PHE A 69 9.45 -13.94 -18.30
CA PHE A 69 10.73 -14.55 -18.69
C PHE A 69 10.62 -16.09 -18.69
N ARG A 70 9.55 -16.62 -19.29
CA ARG A 70 9.49 -18.00 -19.76
C ARG A 70 9.55 -18.01 -21.28
#